data_AF-A0A6G4WFT6-F1
#
_entry.id   AF-A0A6G4WFT6-F1
#
_cell.length_a   1.000
_cell.length_b   1.000
_cell.length_c   1.000
_cell.angle_alpha   90.00
_cell.angle_beta   90.00
_cell.angle_gamma   90.00
#
_symmetry.space_group_name_H-M   'P 1'
#
loop_
_entity.id
_entity.type
_entity.pdbx_description
1 polymer ?
#
loop_
_entity_poly.entity_id
_entity_poly.type
_entity_poly.pdbx_seq_one_letter_code
_entity_poly.pdbx_strand_id
1 'polypeptide(L)' 'MKELKAVKGISYSRAQIYRLMKAGKFPHSIAIGENRIEFLEPEIDRWIMVKKLERDANLRATGR' A
#
# COMPACT_ATOMS: atom_id res chain seq x y z
N MET A 1 11.05 -2.84 0.80
CA MET A 1 10.49 -1.95 -0.25
C MET A 1 10.72 -2.44 -1.67
N LYS A 2 11.91 -2.99 -1.98
CA LYS A 2 12.23 -3.47 -3.34
C LYS A 2 11.15 -4.43 -3.89
N GLU A 3 10.61 -5.31 -3.04
CA GLU A 3 9.55 -6.26 -3.43
C GLU A 3 8.18 -5.62 -3.63
N LEU A 4 7.77 -4.64 -2.81
CA LEU A 4 6.53 -3.89 -3.04
C LEU A 4 6.52 -3.21 -4.42
N LYS A 5 7.68 -2.70 -4.86
CA LYS A 5 7.86 -2.16 -6.21
C LYS A 5 7.87 -3.25 -7.27
N ALA A 6 8.67 -4.29 -7.09
CA ALA A 6 8.88 -5.33 -8.11
C ALA A 6 7.66 -6.21 -8.34
N VAL A 7 6.93 -6.57 -7.27
CA VAL A 7 5.83 -7.53 -7.31
C VAL A 7 4.47 -6.82 -7.43
N LYS A 8 4.27 -5.73 -6.69
CA LYS A 8 2.96 -5.05 -6.60
C LYS A 8 2.94 -3.67 -7.29
N GLY A 9 4.05 -3.22 -7.89
CA GLY A 9 4.15 -1.93 -8.59
C GLY A 9 4.13 -0.70 -7.67
N ILE A 10 4.23 -0.88 -6.36
CA ILE A 10 4.11 0.21 -5.37
C ILE A 10 5.46 0.92 -5.25
N SER A 11 5.56 2.12 -5.82
CA SER A 11 6.81 2.89 -5.93
C SER A 11 6.96 3.99 -4.87
N TYR A 12 6.59 3.72 -3.61
CA TYR A 12 6.81 4.65 -2.51
C TYR A 12 8.21 4.48 -1.87
N SER A 13 8.81 5.58 -1.42
CA SER A 13 9.98 5.54 -0.54
C SER A 13 9.61 5.00 0.84
N ARG A 14 10.61 4.53 1.60
CA ARG A 14 10.42 4.01 2.97
C ARG A 14 9.75 5.03 3.89
N ALA A 15 10.20 6.28 3.86
CA ALA A 15 9.62 7.35 4.65
C ALA A 15 8.14 7.64 4.28
N GLN A 16 7.80 7.58 2.99
CA GLN A 16 6.42 7.75 2.55
C GLN A 16 5.52 6.64 3.07
N ILE A 17 5.95 5.38 3.00
CA ILE A 17 5.15 4.26 3.53
C ILE A 17 4.96 4.41 5.04
N TYR A 18 6.00 4.74 5.79
CA TYR A 18 5.82 4.95 7.24
C TYR A 18 4.87 6.10 7.56
N ARG A 19 4.90 7.19 6.80
CA ARG A 19 3.92 8.27 6.94
C ARG A 19 2.50 7.80 6.63
N LEU A 20 2.32 6.99 5.58
CA LEU A 20 1.02 6.43 5.23
C LEU A 20 0.52 5.43 6.27
N MET A 21 1.39 4.57 6.80
CA MET A 21 1.08 3.66 7.92
C MET A 21 0.62 4.45 9.14
N LYS A 22 1.38 5.48 9.56
CA LYS A 22 1.00 6.36 10.68
C LYS A 22 -0.34 7.06 10.45
N ALA A 23 -0.66 7.38 9.19
CA ALA A 23 -1.93 7.99 8.81
C ALA A 23 -3.08 6.97 8.64
N GLY A 24 -2.84 5.67 8.85
CA GLY A 24 -3.84 4.61 8.61
C GLY A 24 -4.20 4.42 7.12
N LYS A 25 -3.37 4.92 6.21
CA LYS A 25 -3.60 4.91 4.74
C LYS A 25 -2.84 3.81 4.02
N PHE A 26 -2.09 2.99 4.73
CA PHE A 26 -1.32 1.86 4.20
C PHE A 26 -1.27 0.73 5.25
N PRO A 27 -1.26 -0.55 4.84
CA PRO A 27 -1.17 -1.67 5.78
C PRO A 27 0.04 -1.59 6.71
N HIS A 28 -0.15 -2.04 7.95
CA HIS A 28 0.94 -2.01 8.93
C HIS A 28 1.93 -3.15 8.64
N SER A 29 3.23 -2.85 8.78
CA SER A 29 4.25 -3.89 8.66
C SER A 29 4.36 -4.69 9.94
N ILE A 30 4.72 -5.97 9.81
CA ILE A 30 5.03 -6.87 10.91
C ILE A 30 6.55 -6.89 11.08
N ALA A 31 7.04 -6.68 12.30
CA ALA A 31 8.46 -6.85 12.60
C ALA A 31 8.78 -8.34 12.77
N ILE A 32 9.68 -8.87 11.94
CA ILE A 32 10.15 -10.27 11.97
C ILE A 32 11.53 -10.37 12.64
N GLY A 33 12.19 -9.23 12.86
CA GLY A 33 13.43 -9.14 13.61
C GLY A 33 13.90 -7.69 13.75
N GLU A 34 15.07 -7.51 14.33
CA GLU A 34 15.60 -6.21 14.77
C GLU A 34 15.62 -5.12 13.69
N ASN A 35 15.84 -5.50 12.42
CA ASN A 35 15.81 -4.57 11.28
C ASN A 35 15.03 -5.11 10.08
N ARG A 36 14.17 -6.11 10.31
CA ARG A 36 13.38 -6.77 9.26
C ARG A 36 11.91 -6.55 9.51
N ILE A 37 11.25 -5.96 8.52
CA ILE A 37 9.80 -5.80 8.49
C ILE A 37 9.26 -6.46 7.24
N GLU A 38 8.12 -7.11 7.37
CA GLU A 38 7.39 -7.72 6.27
C GLU A 38 5.95 -7.24 6.23
N PHE A 39 5.27 -7.46 5.12
CA PHE A 39 3.86 -7.14 4.94
C PHE A 39 3.08 -8.41 4.67
N LEU A 40 1.88 -8.50 5.24
CA LEU A 40 0.98 -9.60 4.93
C LEU A 40 0.40 -9.39 3.53
N GLU A 41 0.68 -10.31 2.61
CA GLU A 41 0.26 -10.20 1.21
C GLU A 41 -1.25 -9.93 1.05
N PRO A 42 -2.16 -10.67 1.73
CA PRO A 42 -3.59 -10.37 1.70
C PRO A 42 -3.98 -8.94 2.11
N GLU A 43 -3.23 -8.29 3.00
CA GLU A 43 -3.52 -6.90 3.39
C GLU A 43 -3.12 -5.91 2.30
N ILE A 44 -1.98 -6.14 1.66
CA ILE A 44 -1.52 -5.34 0.53
C ILE A 44 -2.50 -5.47 -0.64
N ASP A 45 -2.95 -6.69 -0.95
CA ASP A 45 -3.90 -6.93 -2.04
C ASP A 45 -5.25 -6.27 -1.78
N ARG A 46 -5.77 -6.38 -0.55
CA ARG A 46 -6.98 -5.65 -0.15
C ARG A 46 -6.81 -4.14 -0.28
N TRP A 47 -5.68 -3.60 0.15
CA TRP A 47 -5.40 -2.17 0.03
C TRP A 47 -5.35 -1.71 -1.44
N ILE A 48 -4.71 -2.46 -2.34
CA ILE A 48 -4.70 -2.18 -3.79
C ILE A 48 -6.12 -2.21 -4.35
N MET A 49 -6.93 -3.20 -3.96
CA MET A 49 -8.32 -3.31 -4.40
C MET A 49 -9.15 -2.11 -3.96
N VAL A 50 -8.98 -1.64 -2.72
CA VAL A 50 -9.62 -0.40 -2.25
C VAL A 50 -9.18 0.80 -3.09
N LYS A 51 -7.89 0.95 -3.41
CA LYS A 51 -7.39 2.02 -4.29
C LYS A 51 -7.96 1.95 -5.70
N LYS A 52 -8.13 0.74 -6.25
CA LYS A 52 -8.80 0.53 -7.52
C LYS A 52 -10.27 0.98 -7.46
N LEU A 53 -11.00 0.60 -6.41
CA LEU A 53 -12.40 0.99 -6.23
C LEU A 53 -12.56 2.51 -6.08
N GLU A 54 -11.72 3.16 -5.26
CA GLU A 54 -11.67 4.62 -5.13
C GLU A 54 -11.44 5.29 -6.50
N ARG A 55 -10.47 4.81 -7.28
CA ARG A 55 -10.20 5.31 -8.63
C ARG A 55 -11.41 5.13 -9.54
N ASP A 56 -11.98 3.92 -9.58
CA ASP A 56 -13.11 3.59 -10.46
C ASP A 56 -14.38 4.38 -10.08
N ALA A 57 -14.57 4.68 -8.81
CA ALA A 57 -15.64 5.57 -8.33
C ALA A 57 -15.38 7.02 -8.77
N ASN A 58 -14.14 7.51 -8.60
CA ASN A 58 -13.77 8.86 -9.01
C ASN A 58 -13.89 9.09 -10.52
N LEU A 59 -13.57 8.08 -11.34
CA LEU A 59 -13.75 8.15 -12.80
C LEU A 59 -15.24 8.30 -13.17
N ARG A 60 -16.12 7.50 -12.55
CA ARG A 60 -17.57 7.61 -12.74
C ARG A 60 -18.12 8.96 -12.31
N ALA A 61 -17.64 9.49 -11.18
CA ALA A 61 -18.07 10.80 -10.67
C ALA A 61 -17.56 11.97 -11.53
N THR A 62 -16.42 11.81 -12.21
CA THR A 62 -15.79 12.87 -13.01
C THR A 62 -16.30 12.91 -14.45
N GLY A 63 -17.10 11.93 -14.89
CA GLY A 63 -17.71 11.94 -16.23
C GLY A 63 -16.68 12.03 -17.38
N ARG A 64 -15.61 11.24 -17.29
CA ARG A 64 -14.72 10.94 -18.42
C ARG A 64 -14.88 9.50 -18.85
#